data_AF-A0A6J4QCC8-F1
#
_entry.id   AF-A0A6J4QCC8-F1
#
_cell.length_a   1.000
_cell.length_b   1.000
_cell.length_c   1.000
_cell.angle_alpha   90.00
_cell.angle_beta   90.00
_cell.angle_gamma   90.00
#
_symmetry.space_group_name_H-M   'P 1'
#
loop_
_entity.id
_entity.type
_entity.pdbx_description
1 polymer ?
#
loop_
_entity_poly.entity_id
_entity_poly.type
_entity_poly.pdbx_seq_one_letter_code
_entity_poly.pdbx_strand_id
1 'polypeptide(L)'
;MRLNEWFVPGFGPPRFRAAVGLLFLPYTGMVLAFTLFGAMLADIVHWDRVAAILVIYFLALGIGAHALDALGSREAKPWGDLFSKRQLRLLAVVSIGAAYAIGIPYMLGPAPLLWWIAAMEGFFLLAYNLEWFQGRFHTDGWFALSWGALPVLAGHVLQTNGISLAALLVAAAAGALSLVEIKASRPYKRLVRSTAIGPASVIERMQMQQLRAILQSVSLGVILMGLGLVAWRWQG
;
A
#
# COMPACT_ATOMS: atom_id res chain seq x y z
N MET A 1 0.59 21.76 3.57
CA MET A 1 -0.24 20.62 4.00
C MET A 1 -0.86 19.96 2.76
N ARG A 2 -0.91 18.62 2.66
CA ARG A 2 -1.30 17.88 1.44
C ARG A 2 -2.81 17.70 1.24
N LEU A 3 -3.61 18.74 1.48
CA LEU A 3 -5.07 18.65 1.36
C LEU A 3 -5.58 18.72 -0.10
N ASN A 4 -4.75 19.14 -1.04
CA ASN A 4 -5.13 19.36 -2.44
C ASN A 4 -4.66 18.24 -3.38
N GLU A 5 -4.29 17.09 -2.81
CA GLU A 5 -3.94 15.90 -3.57
C GLU A 5 -5.16 15.36 -4.30
N TRP A 6 -4.96 14.77 -5.49
CA TRP A 6 -6.06 14.33 -6.35
C TRP A 6 -6.94 13.21 -5.78
N PHE A 7 -6.44 12.49 -4.78
CA PHE A 7 -7.14 11.41 -4.08
C PHE A 7 -7.71 11.85 -2.72
N VAL A 8 -7.53 13.13 -2.34
CA VAL A 8 -8.12 13.71 -1.14
C VAL A 8 -9.46 14.34 -1.49
N PRO A 9 -10.54 14.09 -0.73
CA PRO A 9 -11.84 14.71 -0.99
C PRO A 9 -11.76 16.24 -0.97
N GLY A 10 -12.47 16.87 -1.91
CA GLY A 10 -12.61 18.33 -1.99
C GLY A 10 -13.61 18.91 -0.99
N PHE A 11 -14.35 18.06 -0.28
CA PHE A 11 -15.42 18.45 0.64
C PHE A 11 -15.15 17.99 2.09
N GLY A 12 -15.91 18.56 3.03
CA GLY A 12 -15.84 18.21 4.44
C GLY A 12 -14.73 18.92 5.24
N PRO A 13 -14.69 18.74 6.57
CA PRO A 13 -13.75 19.43 7.44
C PRO A 13 -12.30 18.99 7.19
N PRO A 14 -11.29 19.84 7.48
CA PRO A 14 -9.88 19.53 7.22
C PRO A 14 -9.40 18.21 7.84
N ARG A 15 -9.89 17.85 9.03
CA ARG A 15 -9.56 16.58 9.71
C ARG A 15 -10.07 15.36 8.95
N PHE A 16 -11.28 15.43 8.40
CA PHE A 16 -11.84 14.36 7.57
C PHE A 16 -10.99 14.16 6.30
N ARG A 17 -10.71 15.27 5.60
CA ARG A 17 -9.89 15.25 4.38
C ARG A 17 -8.49 14.69 4.64
N ALA A 18 -7.86 15.08 5.74
CA ALA A 18 -6.56 14.54 6.13
C ALA A 18 -6.62 13.06 6.55
N ALA A 19 -7.70 12.61 7.19
CA ALA A 19 -7.89 11.19 7.51
C ALA A 19 -8.02 10.34 6.25
N VAL A 20 -8.82 10.79 5.26
CA VAL A 20 -8.90 10.10 3.96
C VAL A 20 -7.57 10.17 3.22
N GLY A 21 -6.89 11.32 3.26
CA GLY A 21 -5.57 11.48 2.66
C GLY A 21 -4.51 10.56 3.27
N LEU A 22 -4.56 10.35 4.59
CA LEU A 22 -3.67 9.43 5.30
C LEU A 22 -3.81 8.01 4.78
N LEU A 23 -4.99 7.59 4.31
CA LEU A 23 -5.20 6.26 3.73
C LEU A 23 -4.53 6.09 2.37
N PHE A 24 -4.13 7.16 1.68
CA PHE A 24 -3.50 7.10 0.36
C PHE A 24 -4.23 6.12 -0.60
N LEU A 25 -5.56 6.24 -0.66
CA LEU A 25 -6.49 5.22 -1.19
C LEU A 25 -6.10 4.54 -2.51
N PRO A 26 -5.58 5.25 -3.54
CA PRO A 26 -5.18 4.59 -4.78
C PRO A 26 -4.10 3.53 -4.56
N TYR A 27 -3.13 3.81 -3.69
CA TYR A 27 -2.04 2.90 -3.38
C TYR A 27 -2.48 1.75 -2.48
N THR A 28 -3.26 2.05 -1.42
CA THR A 28 -3.86 0.99 -0.61
C THR A 28 -4.72 0.07 -1.47
N GLY A 29 -5.49 0.62 -2.41
CA GLY A 29 -6.25 -0.16 -3.38
C GLY A 29 -5.37 -1.08 -4.22
N MET A 30 -4.22 -0.59 -4.72
CA MET A 30 -3.26 -1.43 -5.45
C MET A 30 -2.72 -2.57 -4.59
N VAL A 31 -2.27 -2.27 -3.37
CA VAL A 31 -1.74 -3.26 -2.43
C VAL A 31 -2.78 -4.34 -2.11
N LEU A 32 -4.02 -3.94 -1.84
CA LEU A 32 -5.12 -4.87 -1.63
C LEU A 32 -5.38 -5.72 -2.88
N ALA A 33 -5.37 -5.12 -4.07
CA ALA A 33 -5.53 -5.87 -5.31
C ALA A 33 -4.39 -6.86 -5.57
N PHE A 34 -3.15 -6.55 -5.18
CA PHE A 34 -2.05 -7.51 -5.25
C PHE A 34 -2.28 -8.73 -4.35
N THR A 35 -2.84 -8.56 -3.15
CA THR A 35 -3.25 -9.72 -2.33
C THR A 35 -4.31 -10.57 -3.02
N LEU A 36 -5.25 -9.94 -3.74
CA LEU A 36 -6.25 -10.64 -4.55
C LEU A 36 -5.60 -11.40 -5.70
N PHE A 37 -4.64 -10.81 -6.40
CA PHE A 37 -3.90 -11.49 -7.48
C PHE A 37 -3.32 -12.81 -6.99
N GLY A 38 -2.65 -12.80 -5.84
CA GLY A 38 -2.09 -14.01 -5.24
C GLY A 38 -3.15 -15.03 -4.82
N ALA A 39 -4.17 -14.58 -4.10
CA ALA A 39 -5.22 -15.45 -3.58
C ALA A 39 -6.01 -16.15 -4.69
N MET A 40 -6.25 -15.45 -5.81
CA MET A 40 -6.98 -15.97 -6.96
C MET A 40 -6.17 -16.96 -7.82
N LEU A 41 -4.88 -17.20 -7.51
CA LEU A 41 -4.07 -18.24 -8.14
C LEU A 41 -4.19 -19.62 -7.48
N ALA A 42 -4.85 -19.72 -6.32
CA ALA A 42 -5.04 -20.99 -5.64
C ALA A 42 -6.01 -21.89 -6.41
N ASP A 43 -5.81 -23.21 -6.39
CA ASP A 43 -6.75 -24.15 -7.04
C ASP A 43 -8.14 -24.05 -6.39
N ILE A 44 -8.18 -24.12 -5.06
CA ILE A 44 -9.37 -23.92 -4.23
C ILE A 44 -9.25 -22.58 -3.52
N VAL A 45 -10.24 -21.71 -3.70
CA VAL A 45 -10.30 -20.38 -3.07
C VAL A 45 -11.12 -20.46 -1.79
N HIS A 46 -10.46 -20.23 -0.65
CA HIS A 46 -11.13 -20.04 0.63
C HIS A 46 -11.48 -18.55 0.81
N TRP A 47 -12.76 -18.20 0.75
CA TRP A 47 -13.21 -16.80 0.76
C TRP A 47 -13.06 -16.12 2.13
N ASP A 48 -13.11 -16.88 3.22
CA ASP A 48 -12.78 -16.39 4.56
C ASP A 48 -11.32 -15.87 4.62
N ARG A 49 -10.40 -16.58 3.97
CA ARG A 49 -8.98 -16.18 3.87
C ARG A 49 -8.78 -14.97 2.96
N VAL A 50 -9.56 -14.85 1.88
CA VAL A 50 -9.57 -13.64 1.03
C VAL A 50 -10.02 -12.42 1.83
N ALA A 51 -11.10 -12.55 2.61
CA ALA A 51 -11.55 -11.48 3.49
C ALA A 51 -10.49 -11.13 4.55
N ALA A 52 -9.89 -12.15 5.17
CA ALA A 52 -8.86 -11.96 6.18
C ALA A 52 -7.63 -11.22 5.63
N ILE A 53 -7.08 -11.61 4.47
CA ILE A 53 -5.89 -10.94 3.91
C ILE A 53 -6.18 -9.49 3.54
N LEU A 54 -7.37 -9.20 2.99
CA LEU A 54 -7.78 -7.83 2.69
C LEU A 54 -7.83 -6.97 3.96
N VAL A 55 -8.40 -7.49 5.05
CA VAL A 55 -8.45 -6.79 6.34
C VAL A 55 -7.05 -6.61 6.94
N ILE A 56 -6.22 -7.66 6.93
CA ILE A 56 -4.84 -7.61 7.41
C ILE A 56 -4.06 -6.49 6.70
N TYR A 57 -4.10 -6.46 5.37
CA TYR A 57 -3.34 -5.48 4.58
C TYR A 57 -3.92 -4.07 4.67
N PHE A 58 -5.24 -3.93 4.77
CA PHE A 58 -5.85 -2.61 5.01
C PHE A 58 -5.41 -2.05 6.36
N LEU A 59 -5.41 -2.86 7.42
CA LEU A 59 -4.99 -2.44 8.76
C LEU A 59 -3.48 -2.17 8.84
N ALA A 60 -2.66 -3.10 8.35
CA ALA A 60 -1.21 -3.00 8.44
C ALA A 60 -0.65 -1.93 7.50
N LEU A 61 -1.06 -1.91 6.23
CA LEU A 61 -0.47 -1.03 5.21
C LEU A 61 -1.35 0.17 4.88
N GLY A 62 -2.67 0.02 4.82
CA GLY A 62 -3.60 1.13 4.59
C GLY A 62 -3.67 2.14 5.74
N ILE A 63 -3.48 1.67 6.98
CA ILE A 63 -3.49 2.51 8.18
C ILE A 63 -2.10 2.55 8.84
N GLY A 64 -1.55 1.39 9.18
CA GLY A 64 -0.35 1.29 10.00
C GLY A 64 0.89 1.89 9.34
N ALA A 65 1.21 1.46 8.12
CA ALA A 65 2.34 1.95 7.34
C ALA A 65 2.23 3.45 7.11
N HIS A 66 1.06 3.95 6.71
CA HIS A 66 0.88 5.39 6.48
C HIS A 66 1.00 6.22 7.77
N ALA A 67 0.53 5.71 8.90
CA ALA A 67 0.73 6.36 10.19
C ALA A 67 2.21 6.37 10.59
N LEU A 68 2.95 5.27 10.33
CA LEU A 68 4.39 5.19 10.54
C LEU A 68 5.17 6.12 9.59
N ASP A 69 4.79 6.21 8.31
CA ASP A 69 5.41 7.08 7.33
C ASP A 69 5.25 8.56 7.72
N ALA A 70 4.06 8.92 8.19
CA ALA A 70 3.80 10.25 8.75
C ALA A 70 4.62 10.55 10.01
N LEU A 71 4.97 9.53 10.81
CA LEU A 71 5.86 9.67 11.97
C LEU A 71 7.34 9.74 11.58
N GLY A 72 7.76 8.96 10.59
CA GLY A 72 9.13 8.82 10.11
C GLY A 72 9.60 9.97 9.25
N SER A 73 8.68 10.61 8.52
CA SER A 73 8.96 11.75 7.63
C SER A 73 9.67 12.90 8.37
N ARG A 74 10.99 13.03 8.18
CA ARG A 74 11.83 14.03 8.88
C ARG A 74 11.73 15.42 8.26
N GLU A 75 11.61 15.50 6.94
CA GLU A 75 11.70 16.77 6.20
C GLU A 75 10.38 17.53 6.13
N ALA A 76 9.25 16.84 6.02
CA ALA A 76 7.95 17.48 5.83
C ALA A 76 6.80 16.65 6.41
N LYS A 77 6.07 17.21 7.38
CA LYS A 77 4.82 16.61 7.89
C LYS A 77 3.73 16.69 6.82
N PRO A 78 3.26 15.55 6.24
CA PRO A 78 2.29 15.58 5.14
C PRO A 78 0.97 16.27 5.52
N TRP A 79 0.57 16.11 6.79
CA TRP A 79 -0.72 16.52 7.34
C TRP A 79 -0.62 17.70 8.33
N GLY A 80 0.53 18.36 8.39
CA GLY A 80 0.78 19.44 9.37
C GLY A 80 0.60 18.94 10.80
N ASP A 81 -0.10 19.73 11.63
CA ASP A 81 -0.39 19.39 13.03
C ASP A 81 -1.82 18.84 13.23
N LEU A 82 -2.51 18.43 12.16
CA LEU A 82 -3.85 17.81 12.30
C LEU A 82 -3.82 16.45 13.00
N PHE A 83 -2.70 15.75 12.92
CA PHE A 83 -2.45 14.52 13.68
C PHE A 83 -1.30 14.74 14.66
N SER A 84 -1.57 14.52 15.94
CA SER A 84 -0.53 14.47 16.96
C SER A 84 0.32 13.20 16.79
N LYS A 85 1.59 13.27 17.22
CA LYS A 85 2.48 12.08 17.25
C LYS A 85 1.86 10.93 18.07
N ARG A 86 1.11 11.24 19.13
CA ARG A 86 0.42 10.24 19.95
C ARG A 86 -0.67 9.52 19.16
N GLN A 87 -1.49 10.26 18.40
CA GLN A 87 -2.53 9.68 17.55
C GLN A 87 -1.94 8.77 16.47
N LEU A 88 -0.87 9.21 15.78
CA LEU A 88 -0.23 8.40 14.76
C LEU A 88 0.38 7.11 15.33
N ARG A 89 1.03 7.18 16.51
CA ARG A 89 1.55 5.98 17.17
C ARG A 89 0.44 5.02 17.59
N LEU A 90 -0.66 5.56 18.13
CA LEU A 90 -1.82 4.74 18.50
C LEU A 90 -2.43 4.07 17.28
N LEU A 91 -2.64 4.82 16.18
CA LEU A 91 -3.13 4.26 14.91
C LEU A 91 -2.22 3.14 14.43
N ALA A 92 -0.90 3.38 14.37
CA ALA A 92 0.07 2.37 13.96
C ALA A 92 0.02 1.11 14.84
N VAL A 93 0.16 1.26 16.16
CA VAL A 93 0.21 0.11 17.08
C VAL A 93 -1.10 -0.67 17.07
N VAL A 94 -2.24 -0.01 17.12
CA VAL A 94 -3.55 -0.67 17.14
C VAL A 94 -3.83 -1.37 15.82
N SER A 95 -3.61 -0.72 14.68
CA SER A 95 -3.92 -1.32 13.39
C SER A 95 -2.97 -2.47 13.06
N ILE A 96 -1.66 -2.33 13.34
CA ILE A 96 -0.68 -3.40 13.12
C ILE A 96 -0.92 -4.55 14.09
N GLY A 97 -1.17 -4.27 15.37
CA GLY A 97 -1.50 -5.29 16.36
C GLY A 97 -2.74 -6.09 15.98
N ALA A 98 -3.79 -5.42 15.50
CA ALA A 98 -5.00 -6.08 15.00
C ALA A 98 -4.71 -6.94 13.75
N ALA A 99 -3.89 -6.45 12.82
CA ALA A 99 -3.49 -7.23 11.63
C ALA A 99 -2.76 -8.52 12.01
N TYR A 100 -1.78 -8.46 12.92
CA TYR A 100 -1.09 -9.66 13.42
C TYR A 100 -2.03 -10.58 14.20
N ALA A 101 -2.94 -10.04 15.01
CA ALA A 101 -3.92 -10.85 15.75
C ALA A 101 -4.82 -11.67 14.80
N ILE A 102 -5.20 -11.11 13.64
CA ILE A 102 -5.95 -11.82 12.60
C ILE A 102 -5.05 -12.82 11.86
N GLY A 103 -3.80 -12.47 11.58
CA GLY A 103 -2.87 -13.32 10.82
C GLY A 103 -2.33 -14.53 11.59
N ILE A 104 -2.09 -14.40 12.90
CA ILE A 104 -1.44 -15.43 13.74
C ILE A 104 -2.17 -16.79 13.69
N PRO A 105 -3.50 -16.87 13.81
CA PRO A 105 -4.22 -18.14 13.67
C PRO A 105 -3.92 -18.88 12.35
N TYR A 106 -3.79 -18.15 11.23
CA TYR A 106 -3.43 -18.74 9.94
C TYR A 106 -1.98 -19.22 9.92
N MET A 107 -1.07 -18.44 10.50
CA MET A 107 0.36 -18.78 10.60
C MET A 107 0.63 -19.97 11.54
N LEU A 108 -0.22 -20.20 12.54
CA LEU A 108 -0.11 -21.35 13.45
C LEU A 108 -0.83 -22.59 12.93
N GLY A 109 -1.77 -22.43 11.99
CA GLY A 109 -2.61 -23.52 11.48
C GLY A 109 -2.38 -23.77 9.99
N PRO A 110 -3.29 -23.28 9.12
CA PRO A 110 -3.34 -23.69 7.72
C PRO A 110 -2.23 -23.13 6.82
N ALA A 111 -1.54 -22.05 7.21
CA ALA A 111 -0.58 -21.35 6.36
C ALA A 111 0.73 -20.94 7.08
N PRO A 112 1.49 -21.88 7.69
CA PRO A 112 2.73 -21.57 8.41
C PRO A 112 3.83 -20.90 7.57
N LEU A 113 3.87 -21.09 6.25
CA LEU A 113 4.83 -20.37 5.39
C LEU A 113 4.62 -18.84 5.43
N LEU A 114 3.44 -18.38 5.84
CA LEU A 114 3.14 -16.95 5.98
C LEU A 114 4.00 -16.27 7.05
N TRP A 115 4.60 -17.02 8.01
CA TRP A 115 5.57 -16.47 8.97
C TRP A 115 6.73 -15.75 8.29
N TRP A 116 7.27 -16.32 7.21
CA TRP A 116 8.39 -15.74 6.49
C TRP A 116 8.02 -14.41 5.83
N ILE A 117 6.84 -14.37 5.20
CA ILE A 117 6.33 -13.14 4.57
C ILE A 117 6.01 -12.09 5.62
N ALA A 118 5.31 -12.47 6.71
CA ALA A 118 4.96 -11.56 7.79
C ALA A 118 6.18 -11.00 8.53
N ALA A 119 7.27 -11.77 8.65
CA ALA A 119 8.52 -11.28 9.21
C ALA A 119 9.20 -10.26 8.29
N MET A 120 9.27 -10.54 6.98
CA MET A 120 9.83 -9.63 5.99
C MET A 120 9.02 -8.32 5.89
N GLU A 121 7.69 -8.43 5.81
CA GLU A 121 6.81 -7.26 5.75
C GLU A 121 6.83 -6.47 7.05
N GLY A 122 6.86 -7.14 8.22
CA GLY A 122 7.03 -6.47 9.50
C GLY A 122 8.35 -5.69 9.58
N PHE A 123 9.44 -6.26 9.05
CA PHE A 123 10.71 -5.57 8.92
C PHE A 123 10.59 -4.33 8.03
N PHE A 124 10.05 -4.44 6.81
CA PHE A 124 9.89 -3.29 5.90
C PHE A 124 8.90 -2.25 6.42
N LEU A 125 7.85 -2.67 7.10
CA LEU A 125 6.86 -1.79 7.71
C LEU A 125 7.51 -0.79 8.67
N LEU A 126 8.49 -1.24 9.44
CA LEU A 126 9.25 -0.38 10.33
C LEU A 126 10.41 0.30 9.59
N ALA A 127 11.26 -0.48 8.91
CA ALA A 127 12.49 0.02 8.32
C ALA A 127 12.27 1.01 7.18
N TYR A 128 11.26 0.77 6.32
CA TYR A 128 10.89 1.66 5.23
C TYR A 128 10.25 2.93 5.77
N ASN A 129 9.16 2.81 6.54
CA ASN A 129 8.32 3.96 6.90
C ASN A 129 8.95 4.86 7.98
N LEU A 130 9.74 4.31 8.90
CA LEU A 130 10.45 5.10 9.91
C LEU A 130 11.84 5.56 9.44
N GLU A 131 12.22 5.21 8.20
CA GLU A 131 13.55 5.44 7.64
C GLU A 131 14.66 4.98 8.59
N TRP A 132 14.48 3.79 9.18
CA TRP A 132 15.55 3.16 9.98
C TRP A 132 16.77 2.91 9.10
N PHE A 133 17.93 2.74 9.73
CA PHE A 133 19.20 2.55 9.04
C PHE A 133 19.51 3.68 8.04
N GLN A 134 19.18 4.92 8.43
CA GLN A 134 19.40 6.12 7.61
C GLN A 134 18.75 6.03 6.22
N GLY A 135 17.62 5.34 6.09
CA GLY A 135 16.89 5.23 4.83
C GLY A 135 17.45 4.22 3.83
N ARG A 136 18.41 3.36 4.22
CA ARG A 136 18.97 2.30 3.33
C ARG A 136 17.89 1.38 2.72
N PHE A 137 16.78 1.20 3.43
CA PHE A 137 15.64 0.41 2.97
C PHE A 137 14.51 1.23 2.34
N HIS A 138 14.65 2.56 2.22
CA HIS A 138 13.65 3.46 1.65
C HIS A 138 13.90 3.75 0.15
N THR A 139 14.08 2.69 -0.65
CA THR A 139 14.38 2.81 -2.10
C THR A 139 13.22 2.32 -2.97
N ASP A 140 13.23 2.66 -4.26
CA ASP A 140 12.22 2.17 -5.21
C ASP A 140 12.22 0.63 -5.32
N GLY A 141 13.40 0.01 -5.24
CA GLY A 141 13.53 -1.45 -5.28
C GLY A 141 12.90 -2.12 -4.06
N TRP A 142 13.17 -1.58 -2.86
CA TRP A 142 12.54 -2.09 -1.64
C TRP A 142 11.04 -1.84 -1.62
N PHE A 143 10.58 -0.70 -2.16
CA PHE A 143 9.16 -0.42 -2.33
C PHE A 143 8.48 -1.48 -3.22
N ALA A 144 9.08 -1.78 -4.37
CA ALA A 144 8.54 -2.77 -5.32
C ALA A 144 8.50 -4.18 -4.72
N LEU A 145 9.55 -4.56 -3.97
CA LEU A 145 9.58 -5.84 -3.27
C LEU A 145 8.51 -5.90 -2.18
N SER A 146 8.54 -4.95 -1.24
CA SER A 146 7.73 -5.00 -0.01
C SER A 146 6.25 -4.74 -0.25
N TRP A 147 5.91 -3.84 -1.16
CA TRP A 147 4.53 -3.39 -1.36
C TRP A 147 3.92 -3.78 -2.71
N GLY A 148 4.73 -4.41 -3.57
CA GLY A 148 4.27 -5.00 -4.83
C GLY A 148 4.29 -6.52 -4.79
N ALA A 149 5.48 -7.10 -4.64
CA ALA A 149 5.68 -8.54 -4.75
C ALA A 149 5.19 -9.34 -3.53
N LEU A 150 5.57 -8.92 -2.31
CA LEU A 150 5.19 -9.64 -1.08
C LEU A 150 3.66 -9.75 -0.88
N PRO A 151 2.82 -8.72 -1.16
CA PRO A 151 1.38 -8.84 -1.07
C PRO A 151 0.78 -9.95 -1.93
N VAL A 152 1.30 -10.14 -3.16
CA VAL A 152 0.89 -11.27 -4.02
C VAL A 152 1.25 -12.59 -3.36
N LEU A 153 2.49 -12.73 -2.88
CA LEU A 153 2.92 -13.97 -2.26
C LEU A 153 2.13 -14.26 -0.99
N ALA A 154 1.79 -13.25 -0.18
CA ALA A 154 1.00 -13.41 1.03
C ALA A 154 -0.41 -13.92 0.71
N GLY A 155 -1.07 -13.31 -0.29
CA GLY A 155 -2.38 -13.74 -0.75
C GLY A 155 -2.37 -15.20 -1.24
N HIS A 156 -1.34 -15.59 -1.99
CA HIS A 156 -1.20 -16.97 -2.46
C HIS A 156 -0.91 -17.96 -1.33
N VAL A 157 0.10 -17.66 -0.49
CA VAL A 157 0.52 -18.51 0.62
C VAL A 157 -0.59 -18.67 1.65
N LEU A 158 -1.39 -17.63 1.93
CA LEU A 158 -2.51 -17.77 2.84
C LEU A 158 -3.53 -18.82 2.33
N GLN A 159 -3.72 -18.93 1.02
CA GLN A 159 -4.61 -19.93 0.43
C GLN A 159 -4.00 -21.33 0.42
N THR A 160 -2.75 -21.45 -0.04
CA THR A 160 -2.17 -22.74 -0.43
C THR A 160 -1.13 -23.28 0.54
N ASN A 161 -0.62 -22.45 1.45
CA ASN A 161 0.61 -22.71 2.21
C ASN A 161 1.79 -23.16 1.33
N GLY A 162 1.86 -22.63 0.11
CA GLY A 162 2.85 -23.01 -0.88
C GLY A 162 3.27 -21.84 -1.76
N ILE A 163 4.32 -22.05 -2.53
CA ILE A 163 4.81 -21.11 -3.55
C ILE A 163 4.74 -21.82 -4.90
N SER A 164 4.18 -21.14 -5.88
CA SER A 164 4.10 -21.62 -7.27
C SER A 164 4.86 -20.70 -8.21
N LEU A 165 5.29 -21.22 -9.36
CA LEU A 165 5.90 -20.40 -10.41
C LEU A 165 4.96 -19.28 -10.87
N ALA A 166 3.66 -19.57 -10.99
CA ALA A 166 2.65 -18.57 -11.32
C ALA A 166 2.62 -17.44 -10.30
N ALA A 167 2.61 -17.76 -8.99
CA ALA A 167 2.64 -16.74 -7.94
C ALA A 167 3.92 -15.89 -7.98
N LEU A 168 5.08 -16.47 -8.27
CA LEU A 168 6.33 -15.73 -8.41
C LEU A 168 6.31 -14.78 -9.62
N LEU A 169 5.78 -15.21 -10.77
CA LEU A 169 5.65 -14.37 -11.97
C LEU A 169 4.67 -13.21 -11.74
N VAL A 170 3.53 -13.47 -11.10
CA VAL A 170 2.55 -12.44 -10.76
C VAL A 170 3.10 -11.48 -9.70
N ALA A 171 3.88 -11.96 -8.74
CA ALA A 171 4.57 -11.12 -7.76
C ALA A 171 5.61 -10.21 -8.44
N ALA A 172 6.38 -10.72 -9.41
CA ALA A 172 7.29 -9.91 -10.21
C ALA A 172 6.55 -8.84 -11.03
N ALA A 173 5.40 -9.20 -11.63
CA ALA A 173 4.55 -8.25 -12.34
C ALA A 173 4.00 -7.14 -11.41
N ALA A 174 3.53 -7.51 -10.22
CA ALA A 174 3.07 -6.55 -9.21
C ALA A 174 4.21 -5.63 -8.72
N GLY A 175 5.42 -6.16 -8.56
CA GLY A 175 6.62 -5.37 -8.30
C GLY A 175 6.91 -4.36 -9.42
N ALA A 176 6.82 -4.77 -10.69
CA ALA A 176 7.00 -3.88 -11.83
C ALA A 176 5.91 -2.78 -11.90
N LEU A 177 4.64 -3.13 -11.65
CA LEU A 177 3.54 -2.17 -11.58
C LEU A 177 3.72 -1.18 -10.42
N SER A 178 4.25 -1.64 -9.29
CA SER A 178 4.61 -0.78 -8.16
C SER A 178 5.77 0.16 -8.47
N LEU A 179 6.73 -0.26 -9.32
CA LEU A 179 7.78 0.63 -9.84
C LEU A 179 7.20 1.74 -10.71
N VAL A 180 6.19 1.45 -11.54
CA VAL A 180 5.48 2.48 -12.32
C VAL A 180 4.84 3.50 -11.38
N GLU A 181 4.15 3.04 -10.33
CA GLU A 181 3.56 3.94 -9.32
C GLU A 181 4.64 4.82 -8.69
N ILE A 182 5.67 4.23 -8.07
CA ILE A 182 6.58 5.03 -7.23
C ILE A 182 7.42 6.01 -8.06
N LYS A 183 7.79 5.61 -9.29
CA LYS A 183 8.52 6.48 -10.23
C LYS A 183 7.67 7.62 -10.76
N ALA A 184 6.34 7.49 -10.80
CA ALA A 184 5.44 8.60 -11.10
C ALA A 184 5.10 9.43 -9.84
N SER A 185 4.92 8.77 -8.70
CA SER A 185 4.46 9.31 -7.42
C SER A 185 5.47 10.28 -6.81
N ARG A 186 6.76 9.91 -6.78
CA ARG A 186 7.83 10.74 -6.21
C ARG A 186 7.99 12.09 -6.94
N PRO A 187 8.17 12.16 -8.28
CA PRO A 187 8.23 13.44 -8.97
C PRO A 187 6.92 14.22 -8.89
N TYR A 188 5.77 13.56 -8.93
CA TYR A 188 4.46 14.21 -8.76
C TYR A 188 4.37 14.93 -7.41
N LYS A 189 4.70 14.22 -6.31
CA LYS A 189 4.72 14.78 -4.95
C LYS A 189 5.71 15.95 -4.81
N ARG A 190 6.85 15.92 -5.52
CA ARG A 190 7.80 17.05 -5.53
C ARG A 190 7.21 18.30 -6.20
N LEU A 191 6.58 18.14 -7.36
CA LEU A 191 5.93 19.25 -8.08
C LEU A 191 4.73 19.82 -7.32
N VAL A 192 3.90 18.96 -6.70
CA VAL A 192 2.80 19.41 -5.85
C VAL A 192 3.31 20.22 -4.65
N ARG A 193 4.48 19.88 -4.09
CA ARG A 193 5.09 20.67 -3.02
C ARG A 193 5.65 22.01 -3.52
N SER A 194 6.27 22.07 -4.69
CA SER A 194 6.82 23.32 -5.22
C SER A 194 5.74 24.36 -5.50
N THR A 195 4.53 23.92 -5.91
CA THR A 195 3.39 24.83 -6.09
C THR A 195 2.90 25.53 -4.82
N ALA A 196 3.25 25.01 -3.63
CA ALA A 196 2.96 25.68 -2.37
C ALA A 196 3.90 26.86 -2.09
N ILE A 197 5.05 26.94 -2.78
CA ILE A 197 6.07 27.98 -2.61
C ILE A 197 5.90 29.09 -3.66
N GLY A 198 5.41 28.75 -4.86
CA GLY A 198 5.14 29.70 -5.93
C GLY A 198 4.29 29.09 -7.05
N PRO A 199 3.78 29.90 -8.00
CA PRO A 199 2.98 29.40 -9.10
C PRO A 199 3.81 28.50 -10.01
N ALA A 200 3.29 27.31 -10.33
CA ALA A 200 3.93 26.43 -11.32
C ALA A 200 4.00 27.09 -12.70
N SER A 201 5.07 26.82 -13.43
CA SER A 201 5.19 27.09 -14.86
C SER A 201 4.21 26.25 -15.68
N VAL A 202 4.03 26.59 -16.96
CA VAL A 202 3.21 25.79 -17.90
C VAL A 202 3.77 24.36 -18.02
N ILE A 203 5.09 24.22 -18.10
CA ILE A 203 5.78 22.92 -18.23
C ILE A 203 5.54 22.05 -16.99
N GLU A 204 5.71 22.61 -15.79
CA GLU A 204 5.45 21.87 -14.54
C GLU A 204 3.99 21.44 -14.42
N ARG A 205 3.03 22.28 -14.86
CA ARG A 205 1.61 21.92 -14.90
C ARG A 205 1.34 20.73 -15.83
N MET A 206 1.89 20.76 -17.04
CA MET A 206 1.76 19.66 -18.00
C MET A 206 2.38 18.37 -17.44
N GLN A 207 3.56 18.45 -16.84
CA GLN A 207 4.22 17.31 -16.23
C GLN A 207 3.43 16.74 -15.05
N MET A 208 2.88 17.59 -14.17
CA MET A 208 2.00 17.15 -13.07
C MET A 208 0.75 16.43 -13.60
N GLN A 209 0.13 16.94 -14.67
CA GLN A 209 -1.03 16.30 -15.28
C GLN A 209 -0.68 14.93 -15.86
N GLN A 210 0.44 14.81 -16.57
CA GLN A 210 0.91 13.52 -17.12
C GLN A 210 1.20 12.50 -16.01
N LEU A 211 1.92 12.90 -14.95
CA LEU A 211 2.22 12.01 -13.83
C LEU A 211 0.96 11.59 -13.08
N ARG A 212 0.01 12.51 -12.88
CA ARG A 212 -1.30 12.20 -12.29
C ARG A 212 -2.06 11.19 -13.15
N ALA A 213 -2.08 11.35 -14.47
CA ALA A 213 -2.72 10.42 -15.38
C ALA A 213 -2.10 9.02 -15.28
N ILE A 214 -0.76 8.91 -15.20
CA ILE A 214 -0.07 7.64 -14.98
C ILE A 214 -0.51 6.99 -13.66
N LEU A 215 -0.52 7.75 -12.56
CA LEU A 215 -0.93 7.26 -11.24
C LEU A 215 -2.40 6.79 -11.23
N GLN A 216 -3.29 7.53 -11.88
CA GLN A 216 -4.71 7.18 -11.98
C GLN A 216 -4.89 5.91 -12.82
N SER A 217 -4.24 5.82 -13.98
CA SER A 217 -4.36 4.67 -14.87
C SER A 217 -3.78 3.39 -14.25
N VAL A 218 -2.59 3.46 -13.64
CA VAL A 218 -1.96 2.29 -13.02
C VAL A 218 -2.75 1.81 -11.81
N SER A 219 -3.21 2.72 -10.95
CA SER A 219 -3.98 2.34 -9.76
C SER A 219 -5.34 1.76 -10.13
N LEU A 220 -6.09 2.43 -11.02
CA LEU A 220 -7.38 1.96 -11.49
C LEU A 220 -7.25 0.61 -12.21
N GLY A 221 -6.26 0.46 -13.10
CA GLY A 221 -6.04 -0.79 -13.84
C GLY A 221 -5.74 -1.97 -12.93
N VAL A 222 -4.87 -1.78 -11.93
CA VAL A 222 -4.54 -2.82 -10.95
C VAL A 222 -5.76 -3.20 -10.10
N ILE A 223 -6.51 -2.20 -9.60
CA ILE A 223 -7.70 -2.42 -8.78
C ILE A 223 -8.78 -3.17 -9.58
N LEU A 224 -9.08 -2.71 -10.80
CA LEU A 224 -10.09 -3.34 -11.66
C LEU A 224 -9.69 -4.76 -12.06
N MET A 225 -8.40 -5.01 -12.32
CA MET A 225 -7.91 -6.36 -12.57
C MET A 225 -8.17 -7.28 -11.36
N GLY A 226 -7.94 -6.78 -10.14
CA GLY A 226 -8.12 -7.58 -8.92
C GLY A 226 -9.58 -7.94 -8.70
N LEU A 227 -10.46 -6.96 -8.88
CA LEU A 227 -11.91 -7.15 -8.84
C LEU A 227 -12.39 -8.09 -9.96
N GLY A 228 -11.82 -7.98 -11.16
CA GLY A 228 -12.13 -8.85 -12.30
C GLY A 228 -11.77 -10.31 -12.03
N LEU A 229 -10.59 -10.58 -11.44
CA LEU A 229 -10.19 -11.94 -11.05
C LEU A 229 -11.11 -12.53 -9.98
N VAL A 230 -11.51 -11.72 -8.99
CA VAL A 230 -12.49 -12.13 -7.96
C VAL A 230 -13.84 -12.46 -8.61
N ALA A 231 -14.35 -11.59 -9.48
CA ALA A 231 -15.61 -11.81 -10.17
C ALA A 231 -15.58 -13.07 -11.06
N TRP A 232 -14.44 -13.33 -11.72
CA TRP A 232 -14.23 -14.55 -12.51
C TRP A 232 -14.24 -15.81 -11.65
N ARG A 233 -13.52 -15.81 -10.53
CA ARG A 233 -13.47 -16.92 -9.57
C ARG A 233 -14.78 -17.17 -8.83
N TRP A 234 -15.65 -16.18 -8.73
CA TRP A 234 -16.96 -16.34 -8.10
C TRP A 234 -17.98 -17.02 -9.01
N GLN A 235 -17.79 -16.93 -10.33
CA GLN A 235 -18.72 -17.43 -11.34
C GLN A 235 -18.41 -18.87 -11.80
N GLY A 236 -17.20 -19.37 -11.54
CA GLY A 236 -16.75 -20.73 -11.89
C GLY A 236 -16.44 -21.55 -10.66
#